data_AF-K0VBJ5-F1
#
_entry.id   AF-K0VBJ5-F1
#
_cell.length_a   1.000
_cell.length_b   1.000
_cell.length_c   1.000
_cell.angle_alpha   90.00
_cell.angle_beta   90.00
_cell.angle_gamma   90.00
#
_symmetry.space_group_name_H-M   'P 1'
#
loop_
_entity.id
_entity.type
_entity.pdbx_description
1 polymer ?
#
loop_
_entity_poly.entity_id
_entity_poly.type
_entity_poly.pdbx_seq_one_letter_code
_entity_poly.pdbx_strand_id
1 'polypeptide(L)'
;MDTSSAIAIAGLTTALFGTLTVPLLQSHFTGRREAMTRMDERRYVAYVDAITYAQIVEEKLIELTEDPFVRTARQARDTPDAAMIRAKLVLVAPRDIAGAFDELVHAWDDLCWMLSNDGPTHFDTGSPEYVVEEGSSGAVRIFKALDGLKTAVRAKTLGELPSARNP
;
A
#
# COMPACT_ATOMS: atom_id res chain seq x y z
N MET A 1 -43.65 57.61 -15.08
CA MET A 1 -42.83 56.49 -15.61
C MET A 1 -42.19 55.85 -14.39
N ASP A 2 -42.80 54.77 -13.92
CA ASP A 2 -42.54 54.20 -12.59
C ASP A 2 -41.52 53.06 -12.70
N THR A 3 -40.26 53.37 -12.40
CA THR A 3 -39.14 52.41 -12.37
C THR A 3 -38.93 51.83 -10.98
N SER A 4 -39.99 51.33 -10.34
CA SER A 4 -39.89 50.72 -9.00
C SER A 4 -40.48 49.30 -8.90
N SER A 5 -41.14 48.80 -9.95
CA SER A 5 -41.84 47.51 -9.94
C SER A 5 -41.06 46.36 -10.61
N ALA A 6 -39.93 46.62 -11.26
CA ALA A 6 -39.16 45.59 -11.98
C ALA A 6 -38.16 44.80 -11.10
N ILE A 7 -37.83 45.28 -9.89
CA ILE A 7 -36.77 44.68 -9.05
C ILE A 7 -37.33 43.60 -8.11
N ALA A 8 -38.63 43.58 -7.82
CA ALA A 8 -39.22 42.60 -6.91
C ALA A 8 -39.38 41.19 -7.53
N ILE A 9 -39.51 41.09 -8.86
CA ILE A 9 -39.80 39.80 -9.53
C ILE A 9 -38.51 38.98 -9.73
N ALA A 10 -37.36 39.63 -9.91
CA ALA A 10 -36.07 38.95 -10.07
C ALA A 10 -35.57 38.28 -8.77
N GLY A 11 -35.86 38.86 -7.60
CA GLY A 11 -35.44 38.32 -6.30
C GLY A 11 -36.25 37.10 -5.83
N LEU A 12 -37.50 36.97 -6.29
CA LEU A 12 -38.38 35.86 -5.90
C LEU A 12 -38.10 34.60 -6.73
N THR A 13 -37.61 34.74 -7.96
CA THR A 13 -37.20 33.60 -8.79
C THR A 13 -35.87 32.98 -8.34
N THR A 14 -34.88 33.76 -7.90
CA THR A 14 -33.61 33.19 -7.40
C THR A 14 -33.73 32.57 -6.01
N ALA A 15 -34.64 33.05 -5.16
CA ALA A 15 -34.86 32.49 -3.83
C ALA A 15 -35.58 31.11 -3.85
N LEU A 16 -36.49 30.88 -4.80
CA LEU A 16 -37.22 29.61 -4.93
C LEU A 16 -36.39 28.49 -5.56
N PHE A 17 -35.49 28.80 -6.51
CA PHE A 17 -34.58 27.81 -7.08
C PHE A 17 -33.31 27.57 -6.24
N GLY A 18 -32.88 28.57 -5.45
CA GLY A 18 -31.66 28.50 -4.63
C GLY A 18 -31.80 27.85 -3.25
N THR A 19 -32.99 27.51 -2.78
CA THR A 19 -33.18 26.91 -1.44
C THR A 19 -33.70 25.47 -1.47
N LEU A 20 -34.37 25.04 -2.54
CA LEU A 20 -34.92 23.66 -2.64
C LEU A 20 -33.97 22.66 -3.31
N THR A 21 -32.94 23.12 -4.04
CA THR A 21 -31.96 22.25 -4.71
C THR A 21 -30.67 22.06 -3.91
N VAL A 22 -30.40 22.93 -2.93
CA VAL A 22 -29.12 23.01 -2.21
C VAL A 22 -28.90 21.87 -1.21
N PRO A 23 -29.88 21.39 -0.41
CA PRO A 23 -29.63 20.32 0.56
C PRO A 23 -29.35 18.96 -0.09
N LEU A 24 -30.04 18.65 -1.20
CA LEU A 24 -29.87 17.40 -1.95
C LEU A 24 -28.56 17.35 -2.76
N LEU A 25 -28.15 18.48 -3.34
CA LEU A 25 -26.85 18.58 -3.99
C LEU A 25 -25.72 18.59 -2.94
N GLN A 26 -25.88 19.32 -1.84
CA GLN A 26 -24.91 19.30 -0.74
C GLN A 26 -24.77 17.92 -0.12
N SER A 27 -25.87 17.17 0.12
CA SER A 27 -25.83 15.80 0.65
C SER A 27 -25.18 14.83 -0.34
N HIS A 28 -25.41 15.00 -1.64
CA HIS A 28 -24.78 14.20 -2.68
C HIS A 28 -23.27 14.50 -2.84
N PHE A 29 -22.85 15.76 -2.71
CA PHE A 29 -21.43 16.14 -2.72
C PHE A 29 -20.70 15.77 -1.43
N THR A 30 -21.34 15.87 -0.26
CA THR A 30 -20.77 15.40 1.02
C THR A 30 -20.67 13.88 1.04
N GLY A 31 -21.71 13.16 0.62
CA GLY A 31 -21.66 11.70 0.51
C GLY A 31 -20.59 11.20 -0.46
N ARG A 32 -20.40 11.88 -1.60
CA ARG A 32 -19.29 11.58 -2.53
C ARG A 32 -17.92 11.89 -1.94
N ARG A 33 -17.77 12.97 -1.17
CA ARG A 33 -16.51 13.30 -0.48
C ARG A 33 -16.19 12.28 0.60
N GLU A 34 -17.15 11.92 1.45
CA GLU A 34 -16.96 10.89 2.47
C GLU A 34 -16.61 9.53 1.87
N ALA A 35 -17.24 9.15 0.77
CA ALA A 35 -16.92 7.91 0.06
C ALA A 35 -15.49 7.92 -0.49
N MET A 36 -15.02 9.06 -1.03
CA MET A 36 -13.63 9.23 -1.45
C MET A 36 -12.66 9.15 -0.26
N THR A 37 -12.95 9.85 0.84
CA THR A 37 -12.09 9.81 2.05
C THR A 37 -11.98 8.40 2.61
N ARG A 38 -13.08 7.64 2.69
CA ARG A 38 -13.05 6.23 3.13
C ARG A 38 -12.24 5.35 2.17
N MET A 39 -12.27 5.64 0.87
CA MET A 39 -11.46 4.91 -0.12
C MET A 39 -9.97 5.22 0.08
N ASP A 40 -9.61 6.48 0.33
CA ASP A 40 -8.23 6.92 0.57
C ASP A 40 -7.69 6.37 1.89
N GLU A 41 -8.50 6.34 2.95
CA GLU A 41 -8.15 5.68 4.22
C GLU A 41 -7.87 4.19 4.01
N ARG A 42 -8.73 3.48 3.27
CA ARG A 42 -8.52 2.04 2.98
C ARG A 42 -7.26 1.80 2.14
N ARG A 43 -6.98 2.68 1.17
CA ARG A 43 -5.73 2.65 0.38
C ARG A 43 -4.51 2.83 1.27
N TYR A 44 -4.55 3.84 2.13
CA TYR A 44 -3.47 4.12 3.06
C TYR A 44 -3.17 2.90 3.95
N VAL A 45 -4.20 2.30 4.54
CA VAL A 45 -4.05 1.09 5.36
C VAL A 45 -3.45 -0.05 4.55
N ALA A 46 -3.92 -0.29 3.32
CA ALA A 46 -3.36 -1.34 2.46
C ALA A 46 -1.88 -1.10 2.10
N TYR A 47 -1.48 0.16 1.88
CA TYR A 47 -0.08 0.51 1.64
C TYR A 47 0.79 0.34 2.88
N VAL A 48 0.29 0.73 4.05
CA VAL A 48 1.00 0.51 5.32
C VAL A 48 1.22 -0.97 5.54
N ASP A 49 0.19 -1.80 5.40
CA ASP A 49 0.31 -3.26 5.55
C ASP A 49 1.36 -3.85 4.59
N ALA A 50 1.36 -3.42 3.32
CA ALA A 50 2.32 -3.88 2.31
C ALA A 50 3.76 -3.46 2.62
N ILE A 51 3.97 -2.23 3.10
CA ILE A 51 5.30 -1.75 3.50
C ILE A 51 5.78 -2.43 4.78
N THR A 52 4.90 -2.68 5.75
CA THR A 52 5.24 -3.44 6.96
C THR A 52 5.67 -4.86 6.61
N TYR A 53 4.95 -5.53 5.69
CA TYR A 53 5.38 -6.82 5.17
C TYR A 53 6.77 -6.74 4.51
N ALA A 54 7.01 -5.73 3.68
CA ALA A 54 8.29 -5.52 3.03
C ALA A 54 9.44 -5.30 4.00
N GLN A 55 9.23 -4.54 5.08
CA GLN A 55 10.23 -4.35 6.13
C GLN A 55 10.57 -5.66 6.85
N ILE A 56 9.57 -6.50 7.14
CA ILE A 56 9.81 -7.80 7.77
C ILE A 56 10.61 -8.73 6.83
N VAL A 57 10.32 -8.71 5.53
CA VAL A 57 11.09 -9.48 4.53
C VAL A 57 12.53 -8.97 4.43
N GLU A 58 12.72 -7.64 4.41
CA GLU A 58 14.04 -7.00 4.41
C GLU A 58 14.85 -7.38 5.65
N GLU A 59 14.25 -7.31 6.85
CA GLU A 59 14.89 -7.74 8.09
C GLU A 59 15.28 -9.22 8.04
N LYS A 60 14.38 -10.12 7.61
CA LYS A 60 14.67 -11.55 7.51
C LYS A 60 15.77 -11.85 6.49
N LEU A 61 15.82 -11.10 5.39
CA LEU A 61 16.88 -11.26 4.40
C LEU A 61 18.22 -10.80 4.94
N ILE A 62 18.26 -9.64 5.62
CA ILE A 62 19.48 -9.13 6.28
C ILE A 62 19.97 -10.15 7.32
N GLU A 63 19.06 -10.70 8.12
CA GLU A 63 19.38 -11.78 9.06
C GLU A 63 20.03 -12.96 8.32
N LEU A 64 19.43 -13.45 7.22
CA LEU A 64 19.99 -14.55 6.41
C LEU A 64 21.37 -14.27 5.79
N THR A 65 21.71 -12.99 5.55
CA THR A 65 22.97 -12.57 4.95
C THR A 65 24.07 -12.24 5.95
N GLU A 66 23.72 -11.74 7.14
CA GLU A 66 24.68 -11.28 8.15
C GLU A 66 24.94 -12.31 9.27
N ASP A 67 23.98 -13.18 9.59
CA ASP A 67 24.06 -14.15 10.70
C ASP A 67 23.48 -15.52 10.27
N PRO A 68 24.21 -16.64 10.37
CA PRO A 68 23.69 -17.95 9.95
C PRO A 68 22.34 -18.28 10.58
N PHE A 69 21.32 -18.48 9.73
CA PHE A 69 19.96 -18.69 10.18
C PHE A 69 19.81 -20.05 10.84
N VAL A 70 19.76 -20.08 12.17
CA VAL A 70 19.40 -21.26 12.93
C VAL A 70 17.88 -21.41 12.96
N ARG A 71 17.34 -22.33 12.14
CA ARG A 71 15.89 -22.57 11.98
C ARG A 71 15.13 -22.80 13.30
N THR A 72 15.82 -23.19 14.37
CA THR A 72 15.25 -23.61 15.65
C THR A 72 15.28 -22.57 16.78
N ALA A 73 16.02 -21.46 16.66
CA ALA A 73 16.33 -20.63 17.83
C ALA A 73 15.51 -19.34 18.00
N ARG A 74 14.90 -18.80 16.94
CA ARG A 74 14.19 -17.51 17.00
C ARG A 74 12.69 -17.65 16.79
N GLN A 75 11.93 -17.00 17.67
CA GLN A 75 10.48 -16.89 17.57
C GLN A 75 10.14 -16.19 16.25
N ALA A 76 9.40 -16.87 15.37
CA ALA A 76 8.95 -16.27 14.12
C ALA A 76 8.13 -15.02 14.46
N ARG A 77 8.61 -13.84 14.06
CA ARG A 77 7.79 -12.62 14.13
C ARG A 77 6.53 -12.86 13.30
N ASP A 78 5.38 -12.57 13.89
CA ASP A 78 4.09 -12.65 13.20
C ASP A 78 4.17 -11.79 11.94
N THR A 79 4.26 -12.48 10.81
CA THR A 79 4.33 -11.83 9.50
C THR A 79 2.89 -11.56 9.09
N PRO A 80 2.53 -10.33 8.70
CA PRO A 80 1.18 -10.03 8.22
C PRO A 80 0.78 -11.01 7.11
N ASP A 81 -0.47 -11.48 7.13
CA ASP A 81 -0.96 -12.45 6.13
C ASP A 81 -0.90 -11.85 4.72
N ALA A 82 0.03 -12.35 3.90
CA ALA A 82 0.26 -11.88 2.54
C ALA A 82 -1.00 -12.02 1.67
N ALA A 83 -1.83 -13.05 1.89
CA ALA A 83 -3.06 -13.24 1.14
C ALA A 83 -4.09 -12.15 1.46
N MET A 84 -4.19 -11.77 2.74
CA MET A 84 -5.04 -10.67 3.18
C MET A 84 -4.57 -9.33 2.62
N ILE A 85 -3.26 -9.06 2.63
CA ILE A 85 -2.69 -7.83 2.07
C ILE A 85 -2.96 -7.75 0.57
N ARG A 86 -2.70 -8.83 -0.16
CA ARG A 86 -2.98 -8.93 -1.60
C ARG A 86 -4.45 -8.65 -1.90
N ALA A 87 -5.37 -9.26 -1.15
CA ALA A 87 -6.80 -9.03 -1.32
C ALA A 87 -7.17 -7.55 -1.09
N LYS A 88 -6.63 -6.91 -0.05
CA LYS A 88 -6.82 -5.48 0.20
C LYS A 88 -6.30 -4.64 -0.98
N LEU A 89 -5.06 -4.87 -1.42
CA LEU A 89 -4.43 -4.13 -2.53
C LEU A 89 -5.23 -4.25 -3.82
N VAL A 90 -5.70 -5.44 -4.19
CA VAL A 90 -6.52 -5.64 -5.40
C VAL A 90 -7.82 -4.83 -5.36
N LEU A 91 -8.40 -4.61 -4.17
CA LEU A 91 -9.64 -3.86 -4.02
C LEU A 91 -9.46 -2.35 -4.08
N VAL A 92 -8.32 -1.82 -3.62
CA VAL A 92 -8.17 -0.38 -3.40
C VAL A 92 -7.00 0.27 -4.12
N ALA A 93 -5.93 -0.49 -4.39
CA ALA A 93 -4.72 -0.01 -5.02
C ALA A 93 -4.76 -0.15 -6.55
N PRO A 94 -3.97 0.64 -7.28
CA PRO A 94 -3.76 0.40 -8.70
C PRO A 94 -2.94 -0.89 -8.93
N ARG A 95 -3.04 -1.44 -10.14
CA ARG A 95 -2.50 -2.77 -10.49
C ARG A 95 -0.98 -2.87 -10.39
N ASP A 96 -0.27 -1.77 -10.58
CA ASP A 96 1.18 -1.69 -10.46
C ASP A 96 1.67 -1.94 -9.03
N ILE A 97 1.03 -1.34 -8.02
CA ILE A 97 1.37 -1.56 -6.61
C ILE A 97 1.04 -3.01 -6.21
N ALA A 98 -0.12 -3.51 -6.60
CA ALA A 98 -0.48 -4.91 -6.34
C ALA A 98 0.49 -5.88 -7.01
N GLY A 99 0.91 -5.60 -8.25
CA GLY A 99 1.92 -6.39 -8.97
C GLY A 99 3.29 -6.36 -8.30
N ALA A 100 3.76 -5.19 -7.86
CA ALA A 100 5.02 -5.06 -7.14
C ALA A 100 5.01 -5.82 -5.80
N PHE A 101 3.87 -5.82 -5.09
CA PHE A 101 3.71 -6.64 -3.89
C PHE A 101 3.75 -8.14 -4.20
N ASP A 102 3.05 -8.58 -5.25
CA ASP A 102 3.07 -9.98 -5.69
C ASP A 102 4.49 -10.43 -6.08
N GLU A 103 5.27 -9.58 -6.77
CA GLU A 103 6.68 -9.85 -7.09
C GLU A 103 7.55 -10.06 -5.85
N LEU A 104 7.34 -9.26 -4.80
CA LEU A 104 8.04 -9.41 -3.53
C LEU A 104 7.69 -10.74 -2.84
N VAL A 105 6.40 -11.07 -2.76
CA VAL A 105 5.94 -12.34 -2.16
C VAL A 105 6.53 -13.52 -2.93
N HIS A 106 6.46 -13.50 -4.26
CA HIS A 106 7.04 -14.57 -5.09
C HIS A 106 8.56 -14.67 -4.94
N ALA A 107 9.28 -13.56 -4.89
CA ALA A 107 10.73 -13.58 -4.68
C ALA A 107 11.12 -14.16 -3.32
N TRP A 108 10.35 -13.86 -2.27
CA TRP A 108 10.54 -14.41 -0.94
C TRP A 108 10.25 -15.92 -0.89
N ASP A 109 9.12 -16.36 -1.45
CA ASP A 109 8.74 -17.77 -1.52
C ASP A 109 9.78 -18.59 -2.29
N ASP A 110 10.26 -18.07 -3.42
CA ASP A 110 11.30 -18.71 -4.22
C ASP A 110 12.61 -18.89 -3.42
N LEU A 111 13.02 -17.87 -2.64
CA LEU A 111 14.19 -17.98 -1.76
C LEU A 111 13.97 -19.04 -0.67
N CYS A 112 12.82 -19.02 0.01
CA CYS A 112 12.49 -20.01 1.03
C CYS A 112 12.48 -21.44 0.47
N TRP A 113 11.98 -21.62 -0.76
CA TRP A 113 12.01 -22.90 -1.46
C TRP A 113 13.44 -23.32 -1.80
N MET A 114 14.27 -22.41 -2.33
CA MET A 114 15.69 -22.67 -2.62
C MET A 114 16.43 -23.12 -1.35
N LEU A 115 16.31 -22.36 -0.25
CA LEU A 115 16.92 -22.71 1.04
C LEU A 115 16.47 -24.07 1.56
N SER A 116 15.21 -24.44 1.32
CA SER A 116 14.68 -25.73 1.73
C SER A 116 15.21 -26.89 0.88
N ASN A 117 15.57 -26.65 -0.38
CA ASN A 117 16.14 -27.66 -1.29
C ASN A 117 17.65 -27.80 -1.16
N ASP A 118 18.37 -26.69 -1.06
CA ASP A 118 19.83 -26.68 -0.95
C ASP A 118 20.29 -27.26 0.40
N GLY A 119 19.41 -27.23 1.40
CA GLY A 119 19.67 -27.74 2.74
C GLY A 119 20.53 -26.77 3.56
N PRO A 120 20.78 -27.10 4.84
CA PRO A 120 21.59 -26.25 5.69
C PRO A 120 23.06 -26.27 5.25
N THR A 121 23.71 -25.11 5.35
CA THR A 121 25.11 -24.89 4.98
C THR A 121 26.06 -25.52 6.00
N HIS A 122 25.65 -25.59 7.28
CA HIS A 122 26.42 -26.23 8.35
C HIS A 122 25.55 -27.27 9.08
N PHE A 123 26.06 -28.50 9.16
CA PHE A 123 25.42 -29.63 9.88
C PHE A 123 26.07 -29.92 11.24
N ASP A 124 27.28 -29.42 11.48
CA ASP A 124 28.12 -29.83 12.62
C ASP A 124 27.84 -29.07 13.93
N THR A 125 27.07 -27.97 13.88
CA THR A 125 26.77 -27.11 15.05
C THR A 125 25.59 -27.59 15.89
N GLY A 126 25.01 -28.76 15.57
CA GLY A 126 23.85 -29.32 16.28
C GLY A 126 22.54 -28.56 16.03
N SER A 127 22.57 -27.49 15.24
CA SER A 127 21.39 -26.81 14.71
C SER A 127 21.61 -26.48 13.22
N PRO A 128 20.67 -26.82 12.33
CA PRO A 128 20.85 -26.59 10.90
C PRO A 128 20.86 -25.08 10.60
N GLU A 129 21.99 -24.60 10.08
CA GLU A 129 22.21 -23.20 9.71
C GLU A 129 21.99 -22.99 8.21
N TYR A 130 21.26 -21.95 7.83
CA TYR A 130 21.03 -21.56 6.44
C TYR A 130 21.61 -20.17 6.23
N VAL A 131 22.55 -20.03 5.30
CA VAL A 131 23.18 -18.74 4.96
C VAL A 131 22.85 -18.40 3.52
N VAL A 132 22.47 -17.16 3.26
CA VAL A 132 22.29 -16.63 1.92
C VAL A 132 23.40 -15.63 1.66
N GLU A 133 24.19 -15.81 0.60
CA GLU A 133 25.14 -14.77 0.20
C GLU A 133 24.37 -13.54 -0.31
N GLU A 134 24.79 -12.34 0.09
CA GLU A 134 24.15 -11.07 -0.30
C GLU A 134 24.09 -10.90 -1.83
N GLY A 135 25.09 -11.41 -2.55
CA GLY A 135 25.14 -11.40 -4.02
C GLY A 135 24.40 -12.53 -4.71
N SER A 136 23.73 -13.42 -3.96
CA SER A 136 22.99 -14.54 -4.54
C SER A 136 21.80 -14.04 -5.37
N SER A 137 21.45 -14.80 -6.41
CA SER A 137 20.33 -14.45 -7.29
C SER A 137 19.00 -14.27 -6.55
N GLY A 138 18.79 -15.03 -5.46
CA GLY A 138 17.62 -14.91 -4.58
C GLY A 138 17.60 -13.59 -3.80
N ALA A 139 18.70 -13.25 -3.12
CA ALA A 139 18.81 -11.99 -2.37
C ALA A 139 18.65 -10.76 -3.27
N VAL A 140 19.35 -10.73 -4.41
CA VAL A 140 19.26 -9.64 -5.40
C VAL A 140 17.83 -9.46 -5.92
N ARG A 141 17.11 -10.56 -6.17
CA ARG A 141 15.72 -10.50 -6.64
C ARG A 141 14.78 -9.90 -5.58
N ILE A 142 14.97 -10.25 -4.31
CA ILE A 142 14.19 -9.67 -3.21
C ILE A 142 14.51 -8.17 -3.06
N PHE A 143 15.78 -7.76 -3.07
CA PHE A 143 16.14 -6.34 -3.00
C PHE A 143 15.53 -5.53 -4.15
N LYS A 144 15.54 -6.08 -5.37
CA LYS A 144 14.88 -5.47 -6.53
C LYS A 144 13.37 -5.35 -6.34
N ALA A 145 12.71 -6.38 -5.82
CA ALA A 145 11.27 -6.35 -5.55
C ALA A 145 10.90 -5.37 -4.43
N LEU A 146 11.71 -5.30 -3.37
CA LEU A 146 11.58 -4.32 -2.29
C LEU A 146 11.66 -2.88 -2.83
N ASP A 147 12.67 -2.58 -3.65
CA ASP A 147 12.83 -1.24 -4.24
C ASP A 147 11.70 -0.90 -5.23
N GLY A 148 11.26 -1.88 -6.01
CA GLY A 148 10.10 -1.76 -6.91
C GLY A 148 8.83 -1.40 -6.16
N LEU A 149 8.52 -2.09 -5.06
CA LEU A 149 7.36 -1.79 -4.23
C LEU A 149 7.48 -0.41 -3.55
N LYS A 150 8.64 -0.09 -2.97
CA LYS A 150 8.91 1.22 -2.35
C LYS A 150 8.70 2.35 -3.36
N THR A 151 9.18 2.18 -4.59
CA THR A 151 9.04 3.18 -5.67
C THR A 151 7.59 3.32 -6.14
N ALA A 152 6.86 2.21 -6.33
CA ALA A 152 5.46 2.25 -6.75
C ALA A 152 4.58 2.98 -5.74
N VAL A 153 4.77 2.73 -4.44
CA VAL A 153 4.05 3.43 -3.36
C VAL A 153 4.45 4.91 -3.27
N ARG A 154 5.74 5.25 -3.44
CA ARG A 154 6.22 6.64 -3.41
C ARG A 154 5.70 7.49 -4.56
N ALA A 155 5.73 6.95 -5.78
CA ALA A 155 5.23 7.65 -6.96
C ALA A 155 3.76 8.02 -6.80
N LYS A 156 2.98 7.16 -6.13
CA LYS A 156 1.56 7.40 -5.91
C LYS A 156 1.26 8.38 -4.79
N THR A 157 1.97 8.27 -3.67
CA THR A 157 1.86 9.23 -2.55
C THR A 157 2.26 10.65 -2.96
N LEU A 158 3.23 10.82 -3.87
CA LEU A 158 3.62 12.13 -4.39
C LEU A 158 2.67 12.67 -5.47
N GLY A 159 2.06 11.81 -6.28
CA GLY A 159 1.08 12.21 -7.30
C GLY A 159 -0.33 12.51 -6.76
N GLU A 160 -0.63 12.07 -5.52
CA GLU A 160 -1.92 12.27 -4.85
C GLU A 160 -1.90 13.39 -3.80
N LEU A 161 -0.75 14.00 -3.50
CA LEU A 161 -0.71 15.25 -2.75
C LEU A 161 -1.53 16.28 -3.52
N PRO A 162 -2.56 16.91 -2.92
CA PRO A 162 -3.21 18.03 -3.55
C PRO A 162 -2.11 19.05 -3.81
N SER A 163 -1.78 19.26 -5.09
CA SER A 163 -1.01 20.42 -5.51
C SER A 163 -1.65 21.59 -4.77
N ALA A 164 -0.90 22.18 -3.85
CA ALA A 164 -1.30 23.41 -3.18
C ALA A 164 -1.53 24.39 -4.33
N ARG A 165 -2.80 24.51 -4.74
CA ARG A 165 -3.20 25.52 -5.70
C ARG A 165 -2.79 26.83 -5.05
N ASN A 166 -1.81 27.46 -5.67
CA ASN A 166 -1.36 28.79 -5.34
C ASN A 166 -2.57 29.72 -5.15
N PRO A 167 -2.50 30.64 -4.18
CA PRO A 167 -3.58 31.59 -3.89
C PRO A 167 -3.95 32.43 -5.12
#